data_AF-A0AAF1BRX4-F1
#
_entry.id   AF-A0AAF1BRX4-F1
#
_cell.length_a   1.000
_cell.length_b   1.000
_cell.length_c   1.000
_cell.angle_alpha   90.00
_cell.angle_beta   90.00
_cell.angle_gamma   90.00
#
_symmetry.space_group_name_H-M   'P 1'
#
loop_
_entity.id
_entity.type
_entity.pdbx_description
1 polymer ?
#
loop_
_entity_poly.entity_id
_entity_poly.type
_entity_poly.pdbx_seq_one_letter_code
_entity_poly.pdbx_strand_id
1 'polypeptide(L)'
;MTTVNYKLAIEGWPESERIIIRNRMTSPSVIASFPLDFVRRGGDNSWHYILAMVESVVDPEPGQFGLILDPSGLPVDMEASPTGGDFWFESGSQNTPTFTRGPEYFTRFRPPNPEGSYSTRSDSKRSSINQIYMSLLNCIGAPPLFSPSVGLLLRDDLHHAYDRLEWSLYLKIRGL
;
A
#
# COMPACT_ATOMS: atom_id res chain seq x y z
N MET A 1 -6.82 -22.86 21.41
CA MET A 1 -6.96 -22.00 20.21
C MET A 1 -5.63 -22.00 19.50
N THR A 2 -5.56 -22.49 18.27
CA THR A 2 -4.33 -22.47 17.46
C THR A 2 -4.17 -21.08 16.85
N THR A 3 -3.13 -20.37 17.27
CA THR A 3 -2.78 -19.05 16.73
C THR A 3 -2.35 -19.24 15.27
N VAL A 4 -3.14 -18.76 14.33
CA VAL A 4 -2.75 -18.76 12.91
C VAL A 4 -1.78 -17.60 12.72
N ASN A 5 -0.53 -17.93 12.42
CA ASN A 5 0.51 -16.94 12.14
C ASN A 5 0.57 -16.73 10.63
N TYR A 6 0.21 -15.54 10.16
CA TYR A 6 0.31 -15.17 8.75
C TYR A 6 1.72 -14.68 8.46
N LYS A 7 2.34 -15.22 7.41
CA LYS A 7 3.62 -14.73 6.91
C LYS A 7 3.42 -13.30 6.40
N LEU A 8 4.24 -12.34 6.85
CA LEU A 8 4.15 -10.97 6.34
C LEU A 8 4.48 -10.95 4.85
N ALA A 9 3.74 -10.17 4.06
CA ALA A 9 3.97 -10.08 2.61
C ALA A 9 5.43 -9.69 2.26
N ILE A 10 6.05 -8.87 3.11
CA ILE A 10 7.45 -8.44 2.97
C ILE A 10 8.46 -9.59 3.11
N GLU A 11 8.10 -10.69 3.76
CA GLU A 11 8.96 -11.88 3.87
C GLU A 11 8.89 -12.78 2.62
N GLY A 12 8.02 -12.46 1.67
CA GLY A 12 8.00 -13.06 0.33
C GLY A 12 8.92 -12.34 -0.66
N TRP A 13 9.45 -11.16 -0.29
CA TRP A 13 10.40 -10.42 -1.12
C TRP A 13 11.82 -10.98 -0.93
N PRO A 14 12.60 -11.14 -2.01
CA PRO A 14 14.00 -11.55 -1.90
C PRO A 14 14.78 -10.57 -1.03
N GLU A 15 15.87 -11.04 -0.41
CA GLU A 15 16.72 -10.28 0.51
C GLU A 15 17.08 -8.92 -0.08
N SER A 16 16.29 -7.92 0.29
CA SER A 16 16.43 -6.54 -0.12
C SER A 16 16.57 -5.73 1.14
N GLU A 17 17.43 -4.73 1.05
CA GLU A 17 17.54 -3.72 2.08
C GLU A 17 16.15 -3.12 2.34
N ARG A 18 15.86 -2.75 3.58
CA ARG A 18 14.53 -2.29 3.99
C ARG A 18 14.59 -0.86 4.49
N ILE A 19 13.55 -0.10 4.15
CA ILE A 19 13.23 1.15 4.82
C ILE A 19 12.27 0.79 5.96
N ILE A 20 12.66 1.05 7.19
CA ILE A 20 11.87 0.72 8.39
C ILE A 20 11.48 2.02 9.07
N ILE A 21 10.18 2.28 9.16
CA ILE A 21 9.64 3.47 9.82
C ILE A 21 9.11 3.07 11.20
N ARG A 22 9.56 3.76 12.24
CA ARG A 22 9.20 3.49 13.64
C ARG A 22 8.64 4.73 14.32
N ASN A 23 7.83 4.53 15.35
CA ASN A 23 7.45 5.61 16.23
C ASN A 23 8.59 6.00 17.19
N ARG A 24 8.56 7.25 17.66
CA ARG A 24 9.59 7.82 18.55
C ARG A 24 9.24 7.64 20.03
N MET A 25 9.02 6.40 20.45
CA MET A 25 8.71 6.04 21.85
C MET A 25 9.91 5.41 22.57
N THR A 26 9.86 5.34 23.91
CA THR A 26 10.84 4.64 24.75
C THR A 26 11.01 3.15 24.36
N SER A 27 9.96 2.54 23.80
CA SER A 27 10.00 1.22 23.19
C SER A 27 9.43 1.32 21.76
N PRO A 28 10.29 1.51 20.74
CA PRO A 28 9.83 1.73 19.37
C PRO A 28 9.11 0.52 18.75
N SER A 29 7.92 0.75 18.22
CA SER A 29 7.20 -0.16 17.35
C SER A 29 7.41 0.22 15.88
N VAL A 30 7.34 -0.78 15.01
CA VAL A 30 7.36 -0.58 13.55
C VAL A 30 5.99 -0.10 13.11
N ILE A 31 5.95 1.01 12.40
CA ILE A 31 4.74 1.56 11.76
C ILE A 31 4.62 0.98 10.35
N ALA A 32 5.70 1.03 9.58
CA ALA A 32 5.73 0.55 8.20
C ALA A 32 7.11 0.00 7.85
N SER A 33 7.15 -0.92 6.87
CA SER A 33 8.39 -1.43 6.31
C SER A 33 8.24 -1.64 4.80
N PHE A 34 9.24 -1.16 4.06
CA PHE A 34 9.25 -1.17 2.60
C PHE A 34 10.52 -1.87 2.09
N PRO A 35 10.43 -2.76 1.09
CA PRO A 35 11.60 -3.20 0.34
C PRO A 35 12.19 -2.01 -0.43
N LEU A 36 13.48 -1.72 -0.24
CA LEU A 36 14.14 -0.59 -0.90
C LEU A 36 14.09 -0.73 -2.43
N ASP A 37 14.29 -1.95 -2.94
CA ASP A 37 14.23 -2.23 -4.38
C ASP A 37 12.82 -2.12 -4.97
N PHE A 38 11.77 -2.22 -4.14
CA PHE A 38 10.41 -1.94 -4.57
C PHE A 38 10.26 -0.45 -4.86
N VAL A 39 10.68 0.39 -3.91
CA VAL A 39 10.58 1.85 -3.99
C VAL A 39 11.45 2.38 -5.13
N ARG A 40 12.71 1.92 -5.23
CA ARG A 40 13.65 2.34 -6.29
C ARG A 40 13.17 2.04 -7.71
N ARG A 41 12.47 0.91 -7.89
CA ARG A 41 11.92 0.50 -9.20
C ARG A 41 10.50 1.04 -9.42
N GLY A 42 9.90 1.64 -8.40
CA GLY A 42 8.60 2.27 -8.48
C GLY A 42 8.62 3.53 -9.35
N GLY A 43 7.43 4.03 -9.68
CA GLY A 43 7.29 5.28 -10.43
C GLY A 43 7.64 6.53 -9.61
N ASP A 44 7.60 6.43 -8.28
CA ASP A 44 7.94 7.50 -7.34
C ASP A 44 8.96 6.98 -6.32
N ASN A 45 10.19 7.51 -6.42
CA ASN A 45 11.34 7.12 -5.60
C ASN A 45 11.77 8.31 -4.73
N SER A 46 10.82 8.89 -4.00
CA SER A 46 11.02 10.03 -3.10
C SER A 46 10.66 9.66 -1.66
N TRP A 47 11.18 10.41 -0.69
CA TRP A 47 10.71 10.35 0.69
C TRP A 47 9.26 10.85 0.83
N HIS A 48 8.80 11.70 -0.09
CA HIS A 48 7.40 12.13 -0.17
C HIS A 48 6.44 10.93 -0.35
N TYR A 49 6.79 9.99 -1.24
CA TYR A 49 6.03 8.75 -1.41
C TYR A 49 5.97 7.92 -0.12
N ILE A 50 7.11 7.77 0.56
CA ILE A 50 7.18 7.01 1.81
C ILE A 50 6.31 7.67 2.89
N LEU A 51 6.38 9.00 3.02
CA LEU A 51 5.57 9.75 3.97
C LEU A 51 4.07 9.57 3.68
N ALA A 52 3.63 9.73 2.42
CA ALA A 52 2.24 9.55 2.05
C ALA A 52 1.73 8.13 2.37
N MET A 53 2.57 7.11 2.17
CA MET A 53 2.24 5.73 2.55
C MET A 53 2.14 5.55 4.07
N VAL A 54 3.04 6.16 4.85
CA VAL A 54 2.98 6.12 6.32
C VAL A 54 1.73 6.85 6.81
N GLU A 55 1.43 8.03 6.29
CA GLU A 55 0.24 8.81 6.64
C GLU A 55 -1.07 8.10 6.26
N SER A 56 -1.05 7.19 5.27
CA SER A 56 -2.21 6.37 4.95
C SER A 56 -2.54 5.31 6.01
N VAL A 57 -1.56 4.91 6.82
CA VAL A 57 -1.70 3.85 7.84
C VAL A 57 -1.80 4.40 9.27
N VAL A 58 -1.72 5.71 9.45
CA VAL A 58 -1.89 6.39 10.75
C VAL A 58 -3.00 7.44 10.66
N ASP A 59 -3.80 7.57 11.71
CA ASP A 59 -4.83 8.61 11.77
C ASP A 59 -4.15 9.97 11.98
N PRO A 60 -4.34 10.94 11.07
CA PRO A 60 -3.69 12.25 11.20
C PRO A 60 -4.31 13.06 12.35
N GLU A 61 -3.48 13.67 13.20
CA GLU A 61 -3.96 14.69 14.14
C GLU A 61 -4.39 15.94 13.34
N PRO A 62 -5.60 16.51 13.59
CA PRO A 62 -6.08 17.64 12.82
C PRO A 62 -5.11 18.83 12.79
N GLY A 63 -4.67 19.21 11.59
CA GLY A 63 -3.78 20.36 11.38
C GLY A 63 -2.30 20.08 11.63
N GLN A 64 -1.91 18.81 11.80
CA GLN A 64 -0.50 18.41 11.91
C GLN A 64 -0.13 17.43 10.80
N PHE A 65 1.06 17.64 10.24
CA PHE A 65 1.63 16.81 9.19
C PHE A 65 2.68 15.88 9.79
N GLY A 66 2.79 14.67 9.25
CA GLY A 66 3.83 13.74 9.62
C GLY A 66 5.21 14.21 9.14
N LEU A 67 6.23 13.89 9.91
CA LEU A 67 7.63 14.07 9.52
C LEU A 67 8.37 12.75 9.61
N ILE A 68 9.18 12.47 8.60
CA ILE A 68 10.17 11.40 8.66
C ILE A 68 11.51 12.00 9.04
N LEU A 69 12.13 11.44 10.08
CA LEU A 69 13.44 11.82 10.56
C LEU A 69 14.43 10.68 10.33
N ASP A 70 15.66 11.05 10.04
CA ASP A 70 16.79 10.13 9.98
C ASP A 70 17.17 9.59 11.37
N PRO A 71 18.10 8.63 11.47
CA PRO A 71 18.57 8.11 12.76
C PRO A 71 19.13 9.17 13.72
N SER A 72 19.64 10.30 13.20
CA SER A 72 20.16 11.41 13.99
C SER A 72 19.06 12.33 14.53
N GLY A 73 17.82 12.16 14.06
CA GLY A 73 16.65 12.94 14.44
C GLY A 73 16.44 14.19 13.58
N LEU A 74 17.11 14.29 12.43
CA LEU A 74 16.92 15.38 11.47
C LEU A 74 15.90 15.00 10.39
N PRO A 75 15.06 15.93 9.91
CA PRO A 75 14.15 15.66 8.82
C PRO A 75 14.88 15.19 7.56
N VAL A 76 14.36 14.15 6.92
CA VAL A 76 14.85 13.71 5.60
C VAL A 76 14.46 14.74 4.53
N ASP A 77 15.27 14.82 3.48
CA ASP A 77 14.92 15.61 2.29
C ASP A 77 13.82 14.90 1.51
N MET A 78 12.64 15.52 1.41
CA MET A 78 11.43 14.91 0.83
C MET A 78 11.58 14.59 -0.67
N GLU A 79 12.43 15.33 -1.38
CA GLU A 79 12.67 15.14 -2.82
C GLU A 79 13.78 14.13 -3.10
N ALA A 80 14.59 13.79 -2.09
CA ALA A 80 15.68 12.84 -2.24
C ALA A 80 15.18 11.40 -2.32
N SER A 81 15.98 10.55 -2.95
CA SER A 81 15.70 9.11 -2.98
C SER A 81 15.90 8.46 -1.61
N PRO A 82 14.95 7.61 -1.17
CA PRO A 82 15.10 6.88 0.07
C PRO A 82 16.30 5.94 0.09
N THR A 83 16.89 5.80 1.28
CA THR A 83 17.93 4.82 1.57
C THR A 83 17.39 3.77 2.53
N GLY A 84 18.00 2.58 2.54
CA GLY A 84 17.69 1.57 3.53
C GLY A 84 18.13 1.99 4.94
N GLY A 85 17.47 1.42 5.95
CA GLY A 85 17.74 1.70 7.36
C GLY A 85 16.47 1.95 8.18
N ASP A 86 16.69 2.30 9.44
CA ASP A 86 15.66 2.68 10.39
C ASP A 86 15.48 4.20 10.42
N PHE A 87 14.23 4.65 10.40
CA PHE A 87 13.83 6.05 10.39
C PHE A 87 12.70 6.27 11.41
N TRP A 88 12.57 7.50 11.88
CA TRP A 88 11.54 7.86 12.85
C TRP A 88 10.39 8.59 12.16
N PHE A 89 9.17 8.29 12.59
CA PHE A 89 7.99 9.07 12.26
C PHE A 89 7.53 9.86 13.47
N GLU A 90 7.27 11.15 13.25
CA GLU A 90 6.73 12.06 14.24
C GLU A 90 5.48 12.71 13.65
N SER A 91 4.35 12.56 14.32
CA SER A 91 3.10 13.20 13.96
C SER A 91 2.49 13.79 15.21
N GLY A 92 2.53 15.10 15.28
CA GLY A 92 1.85 15.87 16.31
C GLY A 92 2.44 15.80 17.70
N SER A 93 1.59 16.04 18.69
CA SER A 93 2.01 16.17 20.09
C SER A 93 2.16 14.84 20.83
N GLN A 94 1.70 13.76 20.22
CA GLN A 94 1.76 12.41 20.77
C GLN A 94 2.74 11.54 19.97
N ASN A 95 3.76 11.00 20.64
CA ASN A 95 4.72 10.08 20.00
C ASN A 95 4.14 8.68 19.69
N THR A 96 2.83 8.48 19.91
CA THR A 96 2.14 7.22 19.67
C THR A 96 1.11 7.41 18.56
N PRO A 97 1.41 6.99 17.31
CA PRO A 97 0.43 7.10 16.24
C PRO A 97 -0.74 6.14 16.50
N THR A 98 -1.96 6.63 16.28
CA THR A 98 -3.14 5.75 16.18
C THR A 98 -3.15 5.17 14.78
N PHE A 99 -3.21 3.85 14.63
CA PHE A 99 -3.23 3.21 13.31
C PHE A 99 -4.61 3.31 12.67
N THR A 100 -4.67 3.68 11.40
CA THR A 100 -5.93 3.64 10.65
C THR A 100 -6.45 2.21 10.60
N ARG A 101 -7.77 2.10 10.63
CA ARG A 101 -8.41 0.79 10.46
C ARG A 101 -8.30 0.39 8.99
N GLY A 102 -7.44 -0.57 8.71
CA GLY A 102 -7.31 -1.13 7.36
C GLY A 102 -8.63 -1.70 6.81
N PRO A 103 -8.74 -1.89 5.49
CA PRO A 103 -9.96 -2.40 4.86
C PRO A 103 -10.33 -3.78 5.44
N GLU A 104 -11.57 -3.92 5.93
CA GLU A 104 -12.06 -5.20 6.45
C GLU A 104 -12.20 -6.23 5.31
N TYR A 105 -11.52 -7.37 5.44
CA TYR A 105 -11.62 -8.46 4.46
C TYR A 105 -12.98 -9.17 4.52
N PHE A 106 -13.40 -9.76 3.41
CA PHE A 106 -14.67 -10.49 3.31
C PHE A 106 -14.76 -11.63 4.33
N THR A 107 -15.79 -11.62 5.17
CA THR A 107 -16.17 -12.77 6.00
C THR A 107 -17.55 -13.26 5.57
N ARG A 108 -17.66 -14.56 5.25
CA ARG A 108 -18.85 -15.18 4.60
C ARG A 108 -20.17 -15.04 5.37
N PHE A 109 -20.13 -14.61 6.63
CA PHE A 109 -21.28 -14.52 7.53
C PHE A 109 -21.50 -13.12 8.12
N ARG A 110 -20.79 -12.09 7.63
CA ARG A 110 -20.94 -10.73 8.14
C ARG A 110 -21.70 -9.87 7.12
N PRO A 111 -22.90 -9.38 7.46
CA PRO A 111 -23.67 -8.52 6.56
C PRO A 111 -22.84 -7.27 6.17
N PRO A 112 -23.15 -6.64 5.03
CA PRO A 112 -22.62 -5.33 4.70
C PRO A 112 -22.84 -4.36 5.86
N ASN A 113 -21.85 -3.51 6.16
CA ASN A 113 -22.04 -2.44 7.15
C ASN A 113 -23.13 -1.48 6.63
N PRO A 114 -23.92 -0.87 7.54
CA PRO A 114 -24.80 0.23 7.17
C PRO A 114 -24.00 1.39 6.55
N GLU A 115 -24.69 2.24 5.78
CA GLU A 115 -24.10 3.36 5.03
C GLU A 115 -23.10 4.19 5.85
N GLY A 116 -21.99 4.59 5.21
CA GLY A 116 -20.92 5.38 5.83
C GLY A 116 -19.67 4.59 6.23
N SER A 117 -19.62 3.28 5.96
CA SER A 117 -18.41 2.47 6.13
C SER A 117 -17.46 2.67 4.94
N TYR A 118 -16.21 3.06 5.20
CA TYR A 118 -15.08 3.06 4.24
C TYR A 118 -14.68 1.63 3.81
N SER A 119 -15.61 0.89 3.23
CA SER A 119 -15.41 -0.48 2.79
C SER A 119 -15.06 -0.50 1.31
N THR A 120 -13.92 -1.07 0.95
CA THR A 120 -13.51 -1.39 -0.44
C THR A 120 -14.30 -2.58 -1.04
N ARG A 121 -15.56 -2.77 -0.63
CA ARG A 121 -16.41 -3.88 -1.11
C ARG A 121 -16.86 -3.56 -2.55
N SER A 122 -16.18 -4.13 -3.53
CA SER A 122 -16.58 -4.05 -4.94
C SER A 122 -17.84 -4.88 -5.21
N ASP A 123 -18.93 -4.27 -5.70
CA ASP A 123 -20.14 -4.96 -6.18
C ASP A 123 -19.92 -5.55 -7.58
N SER A 124 -19.06 -6.57 -7.66
CA SER A 124 -18.79 -7.26 -8.93
C SER A 124 -19.82 -8.38 -9.14
N LYS A 125 -20.85 -8.08 -9.95
CA LYS A 125 -21.78 -9.09 -10.49
C LYS A 125 -20.98 -10.12 -11.28
N ARG A 126 -20.96 -11.37 -10.78
CA ARG A 126 -20.33 -12.54 -11.44
C ARG A 126 -20.82 -12.70 -12.88
N SER A 127 -20.06 -12.16 -13.82
CA SER A 127 -19.87 -12.80 -15.13
C SER A 127 -18.65 -13.72 -15.00
N SER A 128 -18.55 -14.81 -15.78
CA SER A 128 -17.47 -15.81 -15.70
C SER A 128 -16.12 -15.23 -16.14
N ILE A 129 -15.57 -14.32 -15.34
CA ILE A 129 -14.28 -13.61 -15.46
C ILE A 129 -13.17 -14.56 -15.89
N ASN A 130 -13.12 -15.78 -15.35
CA ASN A 130 -12.10 -16.75 -15.70
C ASN A 130 -12.06 -17.11 -17.19
N GLN A 131 -13.18 -17.10 -17.92
CA GLN A 131 -13.21 -17.49 -19.34
C GLN A 131 -12.65 -16.40 -20.26
N ILE A 132 -12.92 -15.12 -19.94
CA ILE A 132 -12.47 -13.98 -20.76
C ILE A 132 -10.97 -13.76 -20.58
N TYR A 133 -10.46 -13.79 -19.34
CA TYR A 133 -9.04 -13.58 -19.07
C TYR A 133 -8.15 -14.69 -19.61
N MET A 134 -8.64 -15.94 -19.62
CA MET A 134 -7.92 -17.06 -20.25
C MET A 134 -7.66 -16.84 -21.72
N SER A 135 -8.65 -16.34 -22.47
CA SER A 135 -8.49 -16.11 -23.92
C SER A 135 -7.61 -14.90 -24.20
N LEU A 136 -7.73 -13.83 -23.41
CA LEU A 136 -6.95 -12.60 -23.60
C LEU A 136 -5.49 -12.75 -23.20
N LEU A 137 -5.20 -13.48 -22.12
CA LEU A 137 -3.83 -13.64 -21.59
C LEU A 137 -3.13 -14.90 -22.13
N ASN A 138 -3.83 -15.72 -22.92
CA ASN A 138 -3.32 -16.97 -23.50
C ASN A 138 -2.62 -17.87 -22.46
N CYS A 139 -3.17 -17.93 -21.24
CA CYS A 139 -2.58 -18.67 -20.13
C CYS A 139 -3.11 -20.11 -20.08
N ILE A 140 -2.22 -21.08 -19.87
CA ILE A 140 -2.57 -22.49 -19.66
C ILE A 140 -2.76 -22.70 -18.15
N GLY A 141 -3.98 -22.50 -17.65
CA GLY A 141 -4.33 -22.69 -16.23
C GLY A 141 -4.93 -21.44 -15.57
N ALA A 142 -5.51 -21.59 -14.38
CA ALA A 142 -6.23 -20.52 -13.66
C ALA A 142 -5.43 -19.21 -13.72
N PRO A 143 -6.00 -18.11 -14.25
CA PRO A 143 -5.20 -16.91 -14.42
C PRO A 143 -4.88 -16.38 -13.01
N PRO A 144 -3.70 -15.81 -12.78
CA PRO A 144 -3.27 -15.40 -11.44
C PRO A 144 -4.02 -14.14 -10.95
N LEU A 145 -5.29 -13.94 -11.32
CA LEU A 145 -6.13 -12.77 -11.05
C LEU A 145 -6.22 -12.40 -9.56
N PHE A 146 -6.02 -13.38 -8.68
CA PHE A 146 -6.05 -13.19 -7.23
C PHE A 146 -4.65 -13.10 -6.62
N SER A 147 -3.60 -13.13 -7.45
CA SER A 147 -2.25 -12.87 -6.98
C SER A 147 -2.14 -11.40 -6.57
N PRO A 148 -1.66 -11.08 -5.36
CA PRO A 148 -1.38 -9.69 -4.99
C PRO A 148 -0.45 -8.98 -5.99
N SER A 149 0.36 -9.74 -6.75
CA SER A 149 1.26 -9.21 -7.77
C SER A 149 0.58 -8.72 -9.06
N VAL A 150 -0.74 -8.93 -9.23
CA VAL A 150 -1.48 -8.53 -10.44
C VAL A 150 -2.58 -7.50 -10.18
N GLY A 151 -2.70 -7.01 -8.94
CA GLY A 151 -3.65 -5.98 -8.57
C GLY A 151 -2.98 -4.63 -8.34
N LEU A 152 -3.72 -3.55 -8.58
CA LEU A 152 -3.35 -2.19 -8.19
C LEU A 152 -4.39 -1.70 -7.18
N LEU A 153 -3.94 -1.09 -6.09
CA LEU A 153 -4.82 -0.39 -5.17
C LEU A 153 -4.97 1.06 -5.67
N LEU A 154 -6.17 1.43 -6.09
CA LEU A 154 -6.47 2.74 -6.65
C LEU A 154 -7.62 3.40 -5.88
N ARG A 155 -7.61 4.74 -5.83
CA ARG A 155 -8.77 5.53 -5.41
C ARG A 155 -9.92 5.27 -6.40
N ASP A 156 -11.17 5.33 -5.93
CA ASP A 156 -12.35 4.91 -6.71
C ASP A 156 -12.48 5.60 -8.08
N ASP A 157 -12.23 6.91 -8.12
CA ASP A 157 -12.22 7.70 -9.35
C ASP A 157 -11.10 7.27 -10.32
N LEU A 158 -9.92 6.97 -9.80
CA LEU A 158 -8.77 6.52 -10.58
C LEU A 158 -8.97 5.09 -11.11
N HIS A 159 -9.53 4.19 -10.31
CA HIS A 159 -9.94 2.84 -10.71
C HIS A 159 -10.92 2.91 -11.89
N HIS A 160 -11.97 3.72 -11.75
CA HIS A 160 -12.96 3.89 -12.81
C HIS A 160 -12.38 4.54 -14.07
N ALA A 161 -11.48 5.52 -13.94
CA ALA A 161 -10.79 6.12 -15.07
C ALA A 161 -9.82 5.13 -15.76
N TYR A 162 -9.17 4.25 -15.00
CA TYR A 162 -8.29 3.20 -15.52
C TYR A 162 -9.07 2.14 -16.31
N ASP A 163 -10.20 1.67 -15.77
CA ASP A 163 -11.08 0.70 -16.45
C ASP A 163 -11.67 1.24 -17.76
N ARG A 164 -11.86 2.56 -17.84
CA ARG A 164 -12.30 3.25 -19.07
C ARG A 164 -11.15 3.57 -20.04
N LEU A 165 -9.91 3.19 -19.71
CA LEU A 165 -8.70 3.49 -20.49
C LEU A 165 -8.45 5.00 -20.66
N GLU A 166 -8.89 5.83 -19.72
CA GLU A 166 -8.63 7.27 -19.73
C GLU A 166 -7.17 7.58 -19.38
N TRP A 167 -6.50 6.64 -18.69
CA TRP A 167 -5.07 6.67 -18.41
C TRP A 167 -4.50 5.24 -18.30
N SER A 168 -3.19 5.10 -18.43
CA SER A 168 -2.49 3.81 -18.35
C SER A 168 -1.10 3.97 -17.74
N LEU A 169 -0.58 2.92 -17.09
CA LEU A 169 0.78 2.91 -16.53
C LEU A 169 1.87 2.84 -17.61
N TYR A 170 1.51 2.44 -18.83
CA TYR A 170 2.40 2.45 -19.98
C TYR A 170 2.08 3.63 -20.88
N LEU A 171 3.13 4.31 -21.36
CA LEU A 171 3.00 5.34 -22.37
C LEU A 171 2.51 4.68 -23.67
N LYS A 172 1.34 5.09 -24.17
CA LYS A 172 0.89 4.67 -25.50
C LYS A 172 1.83 5.30 -26.53
N ILE A 173 2.86 4.56 -26.94
CA ILE A 173 3.67 4.95 -28.09
C ILE A 173 2.73 4.95 -29.29
N ARG A 174 2.33 6.15 -29.75
CA ARG A 174 1.68 6.27 -31.05
C ARG A 174 2.72 5.81 -32.07
N GLY A 175 2.41 4.73 -32.78
CA GLY A 175 3.28 4.21 -33.82
C GLY A 175 3.68 5.31 -34.81
N LEU A 176 4.92 5.21 -35.28
CA LEU A 176 5.38 5.83 -36.52
C LEU A 176 4.43 5.47 -37.68
#